data_AF-A0A349V111-F1
#
_entry.id   AF-A0A349V111-F1
#
_cell.length_a   1.000
_cell.length_b   1.000
_cell.length_c   1.000
_cell.angle_alpha   90.00
_cell.angle_beta   90.00
_cell.angle_gamma   90.00
#
_symmetry.space_group_name_H-M   'P 1'
#
loop_
_entity.id
_entity.type
_entity.pdbx_description
1 polymer ?
#
loop_
_entity_poly.entity_id
_entity_poly.type
_entity_poly.pdbx_seq_one_letter_code
_entity_poly.pdbx_strand_id
1 'polypeptide(L)' 'GVIFEVNLVPHTLGVTTLGRLVAKDSVHLEVDMVARYLKRMQECS' A
#
# COMPACT_ATOMS: atom_id res chain seq x y z
N GLY A 1 12.23 8.98 8.43
CA GLY A 1 11.41 8.26 7.43
C GLY A 1 9.97 8.29 7.87
N VAL A 2 9.02 8.05 6.97
CA VAL A 2 7.59 7.90 7.31
C VAL A 2 7.32 6.41 7.54
N ILE A 3 6.60 6.09 8.61
CA ILE A 3 6.16 4.72 8.94
C ILE A 3 4.65 4.67 8.76
N PHE A 4 4.13 3.60 8.16
CA PHE A 4 2.71 3.34 8.03
C PHE A 4 2.42 1.87 8.34
N GLU A 5 1.18 1.59 8.71
CA GLU A 5 0.69 0.26 9.07
C GLU A 5 -0.53 -0.09 8.21
N VAL A 6 -0.76 -1.39 8.02
CA VAL A 6 -1.90 -1.91 7.27
C VAL A 6 -2.51 -3.10 8.00
N ASN A 7 -3.83 -3.22 7.94
CA ASN A 7 -4.55 -4.39 8.45
C ASN A 7 -4.87 -5.34 7.30
N LEU A 8 -4.43 -6.60 7.40
CA LEU A 8 -4.65 -7.62 6.39
C LEU A 8 -5.63 -8.68 6.91
N VAL A 9 -6.66 -8.98 6.11
CA VAL A 9 -7.61 -10.04 6.44
C VAL A 9 -7.01 -11.43 6.16
N PRO A 10 -7.44 -12.49 6.87
CA PRO A 10 -6.87 -13.84 6.74
C PRO A 10 -6.90 -14.38 5.30
N HIS A 11 -7.96 -14.07 4.55
CA HIS A 11 -8.08 -14.51 3.16
C HIS A 11 -6.94 -13.96 2.29
N THR A 12 -6.65 -12.66 2.37
CA THR A 12 -5.54 -12.01 1.64
C THR A 12 -4.20 -12.62 2.01
N LEU A 13 -3.98 -12.91 3.30
CA LEU A 13 -2.74 -13.58 3.75
C LEU A 13 -2.63 -15.01 3.20
N GLY A 14 -3.75 -15.73 3.07
CA GLY A 14 -3.78 -17.11 2.59
C GLY A 14 -3.65 -17.27 1.08
N VAL A 15 -4.07 -16.28 0.29
CA VAL A 15 -4.08 -16.37 -1.19
C VAL A 15 -3.02 -15.51 -1.88
N THR A 16 -2.21 -14.75 -1.13
CA THR A 16 -1.13 -13.91 -1.68
C THR A 16 0.22 -14.26 -1.05
N THR A 17 1.30 -13.64 -1.55
CA THR A 17 2.65 -13.82 -0.98
C THR A 17 2.86 -13.07 0.33
N LEU A 18 1.95 -12.16 0.70
CA LEU A 18 2.10 -11.27 1.86
C LEU A 18 2.15 -12.04 3.20
N GLY A 19 1.46 -13.19 3.29
CA GLY A 19 1.48 -14.02 4.49
C GLY A 19 2.82 -14.71 4.79
N ARG A 20 3.79 -14.63 3.86
CA ARG A 20 5.13 -15.24 4.02
C ARG A 20 6.23 -14.20 4.27
N LEU A 21 5.91 -12.91 4.23
CA LEU A 21 6.88 -11.84 4.43
C LEU A 21 7.39 -11.85 5.87
N VAL A 22 8.69 -11.65 6.04
CA VAL A 22 9.34 -11.46 7.33
C VAL A 22 9.93 -10.05 7.44
N ALA A 23 10.29 -9.66 8.67
CA ALA A 23 10.92 -8.37 8.89
C ALA A 23 12.17 -8.22 8.00
N LYS A 24 12.32 -7.03 7.39
CA LYS A 24 13.36 -6.64 6.42
C LYS A 24 13.14 -7.13 4.98
N ASP A 25 12.08 -7.87 4.68
CA ASP A 25 11.72 -8.15 3.29
C ASP A 25 11.35 -6.88 2.55
N SER A 26 11.81 -6.78 1.31
CA SER A 26 11.41 -5.72 0.40
C SER A 26 10.06 -6.05 -0.24
N VAL A 27 9.23 -5.04 -0.40
CA VAL A 27 7.95 -5.13 -1.10
C VAL A 27 7.87 -4.07 -2.19
N HIS A 28 7.05 -4.33 -3.21
CA HIS A 28 6.71 -3.32 -4.19
C HIS A 28 5.67 -2.37 -3.58
N LEU A 29 5.99 -1.08 -3.56
CA LEU A 29 5.07 -0.03 -3.10
C LEU A 29 4.62 0.78 -4.31
N GLU A 30 3.33 0.72 -4.61
CA GLU A 30 2.71 1.49 -5.70
C GLU A 30 1.75 2.51 -5.11
N VAL A 31 1.80 3.74 -5.66
CA VAL A 31 0.90 4.82 -5.25
C VAL A 31 -0.35 4.78 -6.11
N ASP A 32 -1.51 4.86 -5.48
CA ASP A 32 -2.80 4.92 -6.15
C ASP A 32 -2.85 6.11 -7.14
N MET A 33 -3.10 5.78 -8.41
CA MET A 33 -3.24 6.79 -9.46
C MET A 33 -4.41 7.73 -9.22
N VAL A 34 -5.53 7.22 -8.69
CA VAL A 34 -6.71 8.03 -8.36
C VAL A 34 -6.34 9.08 -7.31
N ALA A 35 -5.67 8.66 -6.23
CA ALA A 35 -5.21 9.60 -5.19
C ALA A 35 -4.30 10.70 -5.76
N ARG A 36 -3.41 10.35 -6.70
CA ARG A 36 -2.54 11.31 -7.39
C ARG A 36 -3.35 12.33 -8.22
N TYR A 37 -4.35 11.89 -8.96
CA TYR A 37 -5.19 12.78 -9.76
C TYR A 37 -6.09 13.65 -8.88
N LEU A 38 -6.66 13.10 -7.80
CA LEU A 38 -7.46 13.86 -6.84
C LEU A 38 -6.64 15.00 -6.21
N LYS A 39 -5.39 14.72 -5.81
CA LYS A 39 -4.46 15.75 -5.33
C LYS A 39 -4.27 16.88 -6.35
N ARG A 40 -4.04 16.55 -7.62
CA ARG A 40 -3.87 17.55 -8.69
C ARG A 40 -5.12 18.38 -8.95
N MET A 41 -6.31 17.78 -8.86
CA MET A 41 -7.57 18.51 -9.03
C MET A 41 -7.79 19.52 -7.90
N GLN A 42 -7.45 19.15 -6.66
CA GLN A 42 -7.51 20.07 -5.51
C GLN A 42 -6.49 21.21 -5.61
N GLU A 43 -5.32 20.97 -6.21
CA GLU A 43 -4.30 22.01 -6.43
C GLU A 43 -4.66 23.01 -7.55
N CYS A 44 -5.60 22.66 -8.44
CA CYS A 44 -6.06 23.52 -9.54
C CYS A 44 -7.36 24.27 -9.21
N SER A 45 -7.90 24.08 -7.99
CA SER A 45 -9.06 24.81 -7.47
C SER A 45 -8.62 26.07 -6.71
#